data_AF-A0A224YPZ4-F1
#
_entry.id   AF-A0A224YPZ4-F1
#
_cell.length_a   1.000
_cell.length_b   1.000
_cell.length_c   1.000
_cell.angle_alpha   90.00
_cell.angle_beta   90.00
_cell.angle_gamma   90.00
#
_symmetry.space_group_name_H-M   'P 1'
#
loop_
_entity.id
_entity.type
_entity.pdbx_description
1 polymer ?
#
loop_
_entity_poly.entity_id
_entity_poly.type
_entity_poly.pdbx_seq_one_letter_code
_entity_poly.pdbx_strand_id
1 'polypeptide(L)'
;MSNTVASRKGLFSDLGKATLRGIRKCPKCGTYNGTRGVRCKNKACDAVFRERGARKRAADAVRLHAPGQLYSVRLQRGEARTFVQLSAEGRAQCEGCQGASGCAHVQAALRCVVQAQALPLKDSVVEAQEESVRDAIWELAATEGPPLVQRVSKAVLVARSRQGGFVHVRVSPRRELRCGDCGGKGASQNCVHSYACMCALTSADKLRVVAPKHPEPSLSFLQWLAGVTERINQTMRYDRPGRPDPLVFHVPHQFFECLQQRICGRRQPTRKDGAKFTWNITNLLHVRHIFETPDVPLEESRTFVENRDGTFEPYEPPCLSQELHSEGVPVIRPLELKTFLKVGNPPQSVPFIIEWTPDVLPRSRVGELCLKFEYGHLRNGLIDIRS
;
A
#
# COMPACT_ATOMS: atom_id res chain seq x y z
N MET A 1 41.69 -32.87 -35.13
CA MET A 1 40.93 -32.51 -33.91
C MET A 1 41.03 -31.00 -33.73
N SER A 2 40.11 -30.26 -34.36
CA SER A 2 40.15 -28.79 -34.35
C SER A 2 38.73 -28.27 -34.21
N ASN A 3 38.46 -27.57 -33.11
CA ASN A 3 37.45 -26.52 -32.90
C ASN A 3 36.76 -26.64 -31.53
N THR A 4 37.23 -25.87 -30.55
CA THR A 4 36.44 -25.59 -29.32
C THR A 4 36.85 -24.28 -28.63
N VAL A 5 37.25 -23.25 -29.40
CA VAL A 5 37.57 -21.92 -28.82
C VAL A 5 36.58 -20.83 -29.24
N ALA A 6 35.69 -21.09 -30.21
CA ALA A 6 34.78 -20.07 -30.73
C ALA A 6 33.49 -19.80 -29.90
N SER A 7 33.17 -20.61 -28.88
CA SER A 7 31.82 -20.60 -28.28
C SER A 7 31.68 -19.82 -26.94
N ARG A 8 32.73 -19.17 -26.41
CA ARG A 8 32.58 -18.40 -25.14
C ARG A 8 32.26 -16.91 -25.31
N LYS A 9 32.40 -16.34 -26.51
CA LYS A 9 32.20 -14.90 -26.74
C LYS A 9 30.72 -14.50 -26.87
N GLY A 10 29.83 -15.44 -27.19
CA GLY A 10 28.39 -15.18 -27.33
C GLY A 10 27.57 -15.28 -26.04
N LEU A 11 28.11 -15.87 -24.97
CA LEU A 11 27.33 -16.15 -23.76
C LEU A 11 27.13 -14.93 -22.83
N PHE A 12 27.86 -13.84 -23.06
CA PHE A 12 27.91 -12.67 -22.17
C PHE A 12 27.78 -11.33 -22.91
N SER A 13 27.38 -11.34 -24.18
CA SER A 13 27.21 -10.11 -24.97
C SER A 13 26.10 -9.20 -24.44
N ASP A 14 25.13 -9.75 -23.71
CA ASP A 14 24.01 -9.02 -23.09
C ASP A 14 24.30 -8.53 -21.66
N LEU A 15 25.47 -8.85 -21.09
CA LEU A 15 25.90 -8.23 -19.84
C LEU A 15 26.43 -6.83 -20.17
N GLY A 16 25.60 -5.80 -19.97
CA GLY A 16 25.97 -4.41 -20.20
C GLY A 16 27.36 -4.04 -19.67
N LYS A 17 28.04 -3.11 -20.34
CA LYS A 17 29.44 -2.71 -20.09
C LYS A 17 29.74 -2.63 -18.58
N ALA A 18 30.80 -3.30 -18.13
CA ALA A 18 31.22 -3.33 -16.73
C ALA A 18 31.35 -1.90 -16.16
N THR A 19 30.35 -1.45 -15.41
CA THR A 19 30.38 -0.12 -14.82
C THR A 19 31.34 -0.12 -13.63
N LEU A 20 32.15 0.93 -13.48
CA LEU A 20 33.04 1.10 -12.31
C LEU A 20 32.26 1.38 -10.99
N ARG A 21 30.95 1.11 -10.95
CA ARG A 21 30.12 1.25 -9.75
C ARG A 21 30.50 0.16 -8.75
N GLY A 22 30.67 0.55 -7.49
CA GLY A 22 30.97 -0.38 -6.40
C GLY A 22 32.45 -0.73 -6.22
N ILE A 23 33.35 -0.13 -7.01
CA ILE A 23 34.80 -0.27 -6.87
C ILE A 23 35.49 1.09 -6.66
N ARG A 24 36.56 1.10 -5.86
CA ARG A 24 37.40 2.27 -5.55
C ARG A 24 38.88 1.89 -5.66
N LYS A 25 39.75 2.84 -6.00
CA LYS A 25 41.20 2.62 -5.92
C LYS A 25 41.69 2.77 -4.48
N CYS A 26 42.63 1.92 -4.07
CA CYS A 26 43.36 2.11 -2.83
C CYS A 26 44.24 3.36 -2.96
N PRO A 27 44.20 4.32 -2.03
CA PRO A 27 45.05 5.51 -2.11
C PRO A 27 46.54 5.18 -1.88
N LYS A 28 46.86 4.05 -1.23
CA LYS A 28 48.25 3.64 -0.94
C LYS A 28 48.93 2.89 -2.08
N CYS A 29 48.21 2.00 -2.78
CA CYS A 29 48.81 1.10 -3.79
C CYS A 29 48.06 1.06 -5.13
N GLY A 30 47.02 1.87 -5.31
CA GLY A 30 46.25 1.94 -6.56
C GLY A 30 45.36 0.73 -6.86
N THR A 31 45.48 -0.39 -6.13
CA THR A 31 44.67 -1.60 -6.35
C THR A 31 43.16 -1.30 -6.25
N TYR A 32 42.37 -1.85 -7.16
CA TYR A 32 40.92 -1.74 -7.12
C TYR A 32 40.31 -2.63 -6.02
N ASN A 33 39.49 -2.01 -5.18
CA ASN A 33 38.86 -2.60 -4.02
C ASN A 33 37.35 -2.37 -4.07
N GLY A 34 36.55 -3.26 -3.46
CA GLY A 34 35.13 -2.99 -3.28
C GLY A 34 34.91 -1.81 -2.34
N THR A 35 33.89 -0.99 -2.58
CA THR A 35 33.56 0.18 -1.74
C THR A 35 33.23 -0.19 -0.29
N ARG A 36 32.78 -1.43 -0.04
CA ARG A 36 32.49 -1.97 1.30
C ARG A 36 33.68 -2.71 1.95
N GLY A 37 34.81 -2.85 1.26
CA GLY A 37 35.99 -3.53 1.79
C GLY A 37 36.57 -2.80 3.01
N VAL A 38 36.90 -3.56 4.06
CA VAL A 38 37.51 -3.02 5.30
C VAL A 38 39.02 -2.81 5.19
N ARG A 39 39.70 -3.56 4.33
CA ARG A 39 41.14 -3.46 4.05
C ARG A 39 41.43 -3.64 2.57
N CYS A 40 42.64 -3.27 2.15
CA CYS A 40 43.10 -3.50 0.79
C CYS A 40 43.15 -4.99 0.47
N LYS A 41 42.75 -5.36 -0.75
CA LYS A 41 42.85 -6.72 -1.28
C LYS A 41 44.28 -7.11 -1.65
N ASN A 42 45.15 -6.14 -1.91
CA ASN A 42 46.56 -6.42 -2.17
C ASN A 42 47.22 -6.85 -0.85
N LYS A 43 47.69 -8.09 -0.78
CA LYS A 43 48.32 -8.66 0.43
C LYS A 43 49.63 -7.96 0.82
N ALA A 44 50.31 -7.33 -0.14
CA ALA A 44 51.49 -6.50 0.11
C ALA A 44 51.12 -5.07 0.57
N CYS A 45 49.83 -4.74 0.65
CA CYS A 45 49.32 -3.45 1.11
C CYS A 45 48.50 -3.64 2.40
N ASP A 46 48.98 -3.03 3.46
CA ASP A 46 48.37 -2.98 4.79
C ASP A 46 47.29 -1.88 4.92
N ALA A 47 46.92 -1.18 3.84
CA ALA A 47 45.96 -0.10 3.92
C ALA A 47 44.59 -0.57 4.43
N VAL A 48 44.18 -0.07 5.58
CA VAL A 48 42.88 -0.30 6.21
C VAL A 48 41.95 0.85 5.86
N PHE A 49 40.83 0.56 5.23
CA PHE A 49 39.85 1.57 4.85
C PHE A 49 38.83 1.89 5.96
N ARG A 50 38.70 0.98 6.93
CA ARG A 50 37.87 1.10 8.14
C ARG A 50 38.52 0.28 9.25
N GLU A 51 38.92 0.94 10.33
CA GLU A 51 39.39 0.27 11.53
C GLU A 51 38.27 -0.57 12.15
N ARG A 52 38.65 -1.62 12.90
CA ARG A 52 37.74 -2.31 13.84
C ARG A 52 37.44 -1.41 15.05
N GLY A 53 36.96 -0.20 14.81
CA GLY A 53 36.21 0.58 15.78
C GLY A 53 34.75 0.42 15.43
N ALA A 54 33.99 -0.28 16.27
CA ALA A 54 32.54 -0.27 16.20
C ALA A 54 32.10 1.18 15.96
N ARG A 55 31.31 1.46 14.92
CA ARG A 55 30.45 2.65 14.95
C ARG A 55 29.79 2.58 16.33
N LYS A 56 30.11 3.50 17.26
CA LYS A 56 29.29 3.72 18.45
C LYS A 56 27.93 4.11 17.89
N ARG A 57 27.09 3.11 17.65
CA ARG A 57 25.71 3.31 17.22
C ARG A 57 25.07 4.01 18.40
N ALA A 58 24.52 5.20 18.14
CA ALA A 58 23.96 6.06 19.16
C ALA A 58 22.96 5.31 20.05
N ALA A 59 22.87 5.73 21.32
CA ALA A 59 21.86 5.24 22.24
C ALA A 59 20.46 5.31 21.61
N ASP A 60 19.66 4.30 21.89
CA ASP A 60 18.36 4.02 21.26
C ASP A 60 17.29 4.13 22.35
N ALA A 61 16.68 5.31 22.45
CA ALA A 61 15.60 5.64 23.37
C ALA A 61 14.28 5.77 22.60
N VAL A 62 13.20 5.24 23.18
CA VAL A 62 11.85 5.31 22.61
C VAL A 62 10.84 5.60 23.73
N ARG A 63 10.03 6.65 23.56
CA ARG A 63 8.98 7.04 24.51
C ARG A 63 7.76 6.15 24.38
N LEU A 64 7.21 5.67 25.51
CA LEU A 64 5.99 4.86 25.54
C LEU A 64 4.73 5.72 25.60
N HIS A 65 3.61 5.17 25.14
CA HIS A 65 2.27 5.66 25.44
C HIS A 65 1.90 5.21 26.85
N ALA A 66 2.11 6.10 27.82
CA ALA A 66 1.82 5.90 29.24
C ALA A 66 1.37 7.25 29.84
N PRO A 67 0.63 7.28 30.97
CA PRO A 67 0.21 8.50 31.65
C PRO A 67 1.36 9.32 32.28
N GLY A 68 2.62 9.06 31.91
CA GLY A 68 3.81 9.79 32.35
C GLY A 68 4.92 9.74 31.29
N GLN A 69 6.10 10.28 31.61
CA GLN A 69 7.24 10.25 30.69
C GLN A 69 8.08 8.99 30.89
N LEU A 70 7.62 7.88 30.31
CA LEU A 70 8.30 6.59 30.38
C LEU A 70 8.98 6.26 29.05
N TYR A 71 10.23 5.80 29.11
CA TYR A 71 11.06 5.51 27.95
C TYR A 71 11.68 4.12 28.05
N SER A 72 11.76 3.41 26.92
CA SER A 72 12.59 2.23 26.77
C SER A 72 13.92 2.60 26.13
N VAL A 73 15.02 2.40 26.85
CA VAL A 73 16.35 2.89 26.47
C VAL A 73 17.35 1.76 26.39
N ARG A 74 18.28 1.85 25.44
CA ARG A 74 19.47 0.99 25.34
C ARG A 74 20.66 1.79 24.84
N LEU A 75 21.84 1.61 25.43
CA LEU A 75 23.04 2.36 25.04
C LEU A 75 23.75 1.75 23.84
N GLN A 76 23.86 0.41 23.78
CA GLN A 76 24.53 -0.28 22.68
C GLN A 76 23.73 -1.44 22.11
N ARG A 77 23.95 -1.74 20.81
CA ARG A 77 23.28 -2.85 20.14
C ARG A 77 23.78 -4.20 20.71
N GLY A 78 22.90 -4.90 21.40
CA GLY A 78 23.19 -6.20 22.04
C GLY A 78 22.89 -6.19 23.53
N GLU A 79 22.92 -5.01 24.16
CA GLU A 79 22.49 -4.81 25.54
C GLU A 79 20.97 -4.97 25.69
N ALA A 80 20.54 -5.31 26.91
CA ALA A 80 19.14 -5.26 27.27
C ALA A 80 18.61 -3.81 27.23
N ARG A 81 17.33 -3.66 26.93
CA ARG A 81 16.64 -2.37 27.12
C ARG A 81 16.25 -2.26 28.59
N THR A 82 16.22 -1.04 29.10
CA THR A 82 15.75 -0.72 30.45
C THR A 82 14.69 0.38 30.38
N PHE A 83 13.86 0.51 31.40
CA PHE A 83 12.94 1.63 31.52
C PHE A 83 13.59 2.83 32.22
N VAL A 84 13.29 4.01 31.70
CA VAL A 84 13.65 5.29 32.29
C VAL A 84 12.37 6.11 32.45
N GLN A 85 12.09 6.56 33.66
CA GLN A 85 10.97 7.44 33.98
C GLN A 85 11.49 8.84 34.28
N LEU A 86 10.88 9.85 33.65
CA LEU A 86 11.14 11.27 33.93
C LEU A 86 9.90 11.87 34.61
N SER A 87 10.08 12.56 35.74
CA SER A 87 9.02 13.30 36.39
C SER A 87 8.96 14.74 35.85
N ALA A 88 7.79 15.38 35.98
CA ALA A 88 7.63 16.80 35.66
C ALA A 88 8.51 17.72 36.54
N GLU A 89 8.87 17.25 37.73
CA GLU A 89 9.74 17.94 38.70
C GLU A 89 11.24 17.80 38.40
N GLY A 90 11.61 17.21 37.24
CA GLY A 90 13.00 17.04 36.83
C GLY A 90 13.73 15.87 37.51
N ARG A 91 13.03 15.00 38.23
CA ARG A 91 13.61 13.76 38.75
C ARG A 91 13.61 12.71 37.65
N ALA A 92 14.69 11.94 37.56
CA ALA A 92 14.85 10.87 36.59
C ALA A 92 15.22 9.57 37.30
N GLN A 93 14.52 8.49 36.97
CA GLN A 93 14.75 7.17 37.54
C GLN A 93 15.05 6.18 36.40
N CYS A 94 16.20 5.52 36.48
CA CYS A 94 16.61 4.50 35.51
C CYS A 94 16.69 3.14 36.21
N GLU A 95 15.84 2.19 35.83
CA GLU A 95 15.80 0.86 36.45
C GLU A 95 17.11 0.09 36.27
N GLY A 96 17.71 0.18 35.07
CA GLY A 96 18.94 -0.54 34.73
C GLY A 96 20.20 0.00 35.42
N CYS A 97 20.10 1.14 36.11
CA CYS A 97 21.17 1.75 36.89
C CYS A 97 20.76 1.99 38.34
N GLN A 98 19.86 1.15 38.88
CA GLN A 98 19.41 1.21 40.28
C GLN A 98 18.89 2.60 40.70
N GLY A 99 18.24 3.33 39.79
CA GLY A 99 17.65 4.64 40.06
C GLY A 99 18.55 5.85 39.79
N ALA A 100 19.76 5.68 39.24
CA ALA A 100 20.66 6.80 38.95
C ALA A 100 20.07 7.83 37.95
N SER A 101 19.94 9.09 38.39
CA SER A 101 19.37 10.21 37.62
C SER A 101 20.34 10.82 36.59
N GLY A 102 21.65 10.69 36.79
CA GLY A 102 22.69 11.24 35.91
C GLY A 102 23.22 10.27 34.85
N CYS A 103 22.64 9.07 34.71
CA CYS A 103 23.23 8.03 33.87
C CYS A 103 23.03 8.29 32.36
N ALA A 104 23.84 7.62 31.53
CA ALA A 104 23.73 7.73 30.08
C ALA A 104 22.35 7.32 29.53
N HIS A 105 21.59 6.46 30.24
CA HIS A 105 20.22 6.11 29.86
C HIS A 105 19.27 7.29 30.03
N VAL A 106 19.36 8.03 31.14
CA VAL A 106 18.57 9.25 31.37
C VAL A 106 18.91 10.30 30.32
N GLN A 107 20.20 10.50 30.04
CA GLN A 107 20.63 11.42 28.98
C GLN A 107 20.14 11.03 27.59
N ALA A 108 19.95 9.73 27.33
CA ALA A 108 19.34 9.27 26.08
C ALA A 108 17.83 9.47 26.07
N ALA A 109 17.14 9.26 27.20
CA ALA A 109 15.71 9.54 27.34
C ALA A 109 15.38 11.02 27.18
N LEU A 110 16.17 11.92 27.78
CA LEU A 110 16.00 13.38 27.65
C LEU A 110 16.15 13.88 26.21
N ARG A 111 16.95 13.18 25.39
CA ARG A 111 17.14 13.50 23.96
C ARG A 111 16.20 12.72 23.03
N CYS A 112 15.28 11.95 23.60
CA CYS A 112 14.39 11.07 22.83
C CYS A 112 13.28 11.86 22.15
N VAL A 113 13.23 11.78 20.82
CA VAL A 113 12.14 12.33 19.99
C VAL A 113 11.27 11.24 19.35
N VAL A 114 11.62 9.97 19.58
CA VAL A 114 10.95 8.81 18.96
C VAL A 114 9.89 8.28 19.90
N GLN A 115 8.68 8.07 19.38
CA GLN A 115 7.58 7.45 20.11
C GLN A 115 7.39 5.98 19.71
N ALA A 116 6.98 5.15 20.66
CA ALA A 116 6.68 3.75 20.44
C ALA A 116 5.47 3.61 19.50
N GLN A 117 5.45 2.55 18.70
CA GLN A 117 4.29 2.25 17.86
C GLN A 117 3.27 1.47 18.68
N ALA A 118 2.13 2.08 19.03
CA ALA A 118 0.99 1.35 19.56
C ALA A 118 0.54 0.27 18.57
N LEU A 119 0.42 -0.99 19.03
CA LEU A 119 -0.07 -2.08 18.20
C LEU A 119 -1.56 -2.30 18.47
N PRO A 120 -2.39 -2.42 17.42
CA PRO A 120 -3.81 -2.72 17.56
C PRO A 120 -3.98 -4.15 18.04
N LEU A 121 -5.06 -4.38 18.79
CA LEU A 121 -5.49 -5.71 19.21
C LEU A 121 -6.93 -5.88 18.71
N LYS A 122 -7.14 -6.75 17.72
CA LYS A 122 -8.46 -7.00 17.13
C LYS A 122 -9.19 -8.06 17.93
N ASP A 123 -10.46 -7.84 18.23
CA ASP A 123 -11.31 -8.76 19.01
C ASP A 123 -11.30 -10.17 18.42
N SER A 124 -11.56 -10.29 17.11
CA SER A 124 -11.50 -11.57 16.37
C SER A 124 -10.20 -12.38 16.54
N VAL A 125 -9.05 -11.74 16.83
CA VAL A 125 -7.77 -12.44 17.02
C VAL A 125 -7.66 -12.94 18.46
N VAL A 126 -8.17 -12.18 19.42
CA VAL A 126 -8.20 -12.55 20.84
C VAL A 126 -9.25 -13.62 21.10
N GLU A 127 -10.41 -13.53 20.46
CA GLU A 127 -11.49 -14.54 20.51
C GLU A 127 -11.07 -15.91 19.96
N ALA A 128 -10.10 -15.94 19.03
CA ALA A 128 -9.54 -17.17 18.48
C ALA A 128 -8.54 -17.87 19.41
N GLN A 129 -8.20 -17.28 20.57
CA GLN A 129 -7.33 -17.91 21.57
C GLN A 129 -8.10 -18.86 22.48
N GLU A 130 -7.38 -19.67 23.23
CA GLU A 130 -7.94 -20.47 24.33
C GLU A 130 -8.64 -19.55 25.36
N GLU A 131 -9.75 -20.02 25.91
CA GLU A 131 -10.58 -19.30 26.89
C GLU A 131 -9.75 -18.71 28.05
N SER A 132 -8.88 -19.51 28.64
CA SER A 132 -7.99 -19.08 29.73
C SER A 132 -7.11 -17.88 29.37
N VAL A 133 -6.61 -17.85 28.13
CA VAL A 133 -5.73 -16.78 27.60
C VAL A 133 -6.54 -15.56 27.19
N ARG A 134 -7.67 -15.77 26.53
CA ARG A 134 -8.60 -14.72 26.09
C ARG A 134 -9.05 -13.88 27.28
N ASP A 135 -9.54 -14.53 28.33
CA ASP A 135 -10.07 -13.86 29.51
C ASP A 135 -8.97 -13.10 30.24
N ALA A 136 -7.76 -13.68 30.30
CA ALA A 136 -6.59 -13.02 30.89
C ALA A 136 -6.16 -11.74 30.13
N ILE A 137 -6.31 -11.72 28.79
CA ILE A 137 -6.05 -10.55 27.95
C ILE A 137 -7.15 -9.50 28.14
N TRP A 138 -8.41 -9.90 28.23
CA TRP A 138 -9.52 -8.97 28.44
C TRP A 138 -9.51 -8.32 29.82
N GLU A 139 -9.15 -9.07 30.86
CA GLU A 139 -8.92 -8.52 32.20
C GLU A 139 -7.81 -7.46 32.18
N LEU A 140 -6.70 -7.71 31.48
CA LEU A 140 -5.62 -6.74 31.31
C LEU A 140 -6.07 -5.51 30.49
N ALA A 141 -6.92 -5.71 29.48
CA ALA A 141 -7.50 -4.65 28.67
C ALA A 141 -8.39 -3.71 29.47
N ALA A 142 -9.24 -4.28 30.33
CA ALA A 142 -10.19 -3.56 31.15
C ALA A 142 -9.50 -2.75 32.26
N THR A 143 -8.41 -3.27 32.83
CA THR A 143 -7.72 -2.63 33.97
C THR A 143 -6.76 -1.51 33.55
N GLU A 144 -5.94 -1.73 32.53
CA GLU A 144 -4.82 -0.83 32.19
C GLU A 144 -5.11 0.13 31.02
N GLY A 145 -6.17 -0.15 30.25
CA GLY A 145 -6.56 0.60 29.06
C GLY A 145 -5.59 0.46 27.87
N PRO A 146 -6.00 0.88 26.66
CA PRO A 146 -5.16 0.82 25.48
C PRO A 146 -4.08 1.93 25.46
N PRO A 147 -2.92 1.72 24.79
CA PRO A 147 -2.53 0.51 24.07
C PRO A 147 -1.84 -0.53 24.98
N LEU A 148 -2.31 -1.77 24.91
CA LEU A 148 -1.78 -2.89 25.71
C LEU A 148 -0.41 -3.35 25.26
N VAL A 149 -0.13 -3.28 23.95
CA VAL A 149 1.15 -3.68 23.38
C VAL A 149 1.67 -2.56 22.50
N GLN A 150 2.94 -2.24 22.66
CA GLN A 150 3.63 -1.20 21.92
C GLN A 150 4.97 -1.72 21.41
N ARG A 151 5.41 -1.26 20.25
CA ARG A 151 6.67 -1.66 19.64
C ARG A 151 7.71 -0.58 19.80
N VAL A 152 8.83 -0.93 20.45
CA VAL A 152 9.99 -0.05 20.66
C VAL A 152 11.15 -0.37 19.73
N SER A 153 11.18 -1.56 19.13
CA SER A 153 12.14 -1.88 18.06
C SER A 153 11.66 -3.04 17.20
N LYS A 154 12.43 -3.43 16.17
CA LYS A 154 12.09 -4.57 15.31
C LYS A 154 11.92 -5.89 16.08
N ALA A 155 12.66 -6.08 17.17
CA ALA A 155 12.71 -7.34 17.92
C ALA A 155 12.30 -7.18 19.40
N VAL A 156 11.78 -6.02 19.81
CA VAL A 156 11.37 -5.77 21.20
C VAL A 156 10.04 -5.04 21.20
N LEU A 157 9.09 -5.65 21.90
CA LEU A 157 7.77 -5.15 22.24
C LEU A 157 7.75 -4.79 23.73
N VAL A 158 6.73 -4.03 24.10
CA VAL A 158 6.42 -3.68 25.47
C VAL A 158 4.95 -3.99 25.69
N ALA A 159 4.65 -4.81 26.69
CA ALA A 159 3.29 -5.17 27.08
C ALA A 159 2.95 -4.55 28.43
N ARG A 160 1.68 -4.18 28.64
CA ARG A 160 1.15 -3.82 29.97
C ARG A 160 1.24 -5.01 30.92
N SER A 161 1.53 -4.74 32.19
CA SER A 161 1.56 -5.74 33.27
C SER A 161 0.36 -5.59 34.20
N ARG A 162 -0.09 -6.69 34.81
CA ARG A 162 -1.17 -6.69 35.82
C ARG A 162 -0.78 -5.97 37.11
N GLN A 163 0.51 -5.83 37.39
CA GLN A 163 1.02 -5.14 38.59
C GLN A 163 1.12 -3.63 38.39
N GLY A 164 0.57 -3.10 37.30
CA GLY A 164 0.82 -1.75 36.83
C GLY A 164 2.17 -1.67 36.09
N GLY A 165 2.24 -0.80 35.08
CA GLY A 165 3.46 -0.56 34.31
C GLY A 165 3.62 -1.49 33.11
N PHE A 166 4.88 -1.80 32.77
CA PHE A 166 5.23 -2.39 31.48
C PHE A 166 6.37 -3.40 31.57
N VAL A 167 6.36 -4.39 30.68
CA VAL A 167 7.41 -5.41 30.56
C VAL A 167 7.96 -5.48 29.13
N HIS A 168 9.27 -5.65 28.97
CA HIS A 168 9.85 -5.93 27.65
C HIS A 168 9.58 -7.38 27.22
N VAL A 169 9.06 -7.55 26.01
CA VAL A 169 8.91 -8.86 25.37
C VAL A 169 9.79 -8.90 24.12
N ARG A 170 10.74 -9.85 24.08
CA ARG A 170 11.71 -9.97 22.99
C ARG A 170 11.27 -11.03 21.99
N VAL A 171 11.38 -10.71 20.70
CA VAL A 171 11.19 -11.65 19.60
C VAL A 171 12.54 -12.27 19.24
N SER A 172 12.65 -13.59 19.37
CA SER A 172 13.86 -14.33 18.98
C SER A 172 13.98 -14.43 17.44
N PRO A 173 15.18 -14.75 16.90
CA PRO A 173 15.32 -15.04 15.47
C PRO A 173 14.44 -16.19 14.97
N ARG A 174 14.08 -17.11 15.86
CA ARG A 174 13.15 -18.22 15.61
C ARG A 174 11.67 -17.82 15.73
N ARG A 175 11.38 -16.53 15.92
CA ARG A 175 10.04 -15.97 16.12
C ARG A 175 9.34 -16.41 17.40
N GLU A 176 10.11 -16.80 18.41
CA GLU A 176 9.59 -17.08 19.75
C GLU A 176 9.54 -15.78 20.56
N LEU A 177 8.49 -15.60 21.37
CA LEU A 177 8.35 -14.47 22.28
C LEU A 177 8.90 -14.84 23.65
N ARG A 178 9.73 -13.96 24.22
CA ARG A 178 10.27 -14.11 25.58
C ARG A 178 9.97 -12.87 26.40
N CYS A 179 9.14 -13.03 27.41
CA CYS A 179 8.85 -12.01 28.40
C CYS A 179 10.06 -11.83 29.34
N GLY A 180 10.42 -10.58 29.64
CA GLY A 180 11.50 -10.25 30.58
C GLY A 180 11.24 -10.74 32.00
N ASP A 181 9.99 -10.62 32.46
CA ASP A 181 9.64 -10.91 33.86
C ASP A 181 9.21 -12.36 34.07
N CYS A 182 8.56 -12.96 33.07
CA CYS A 182 8.04 -14.33 33.17
C CYS A 182 9.01 -15.39 32.60
N GLY A 183 10.12 -14.97 31.97
CA GLY A 183 11.01 -15.84 31.19
C GLY A 183 12.13 -16.55 31.96
N GLY A 184 12.00 -16.70 33.28
CA GLY A 184 12.96 -17.42 34.12
C GLY A 184 13.00 -18.92 33.82
N LYS A 185 14.18 -19.55 33.98
CA LYS A 185 14.37 -21.00 33.79
C LYS A 185 13.34 -21.79 34.61
N GLY A 186 12.36 -22.40 33.94
CA GLY A 186 11.34 -23.27 34.54
C GLY A 186 9.89 -22.76 34.41
N ALA A 187 9.66 -21.53 33.95
CA ALA A 187 8.31 -21.03 33.72
C ALA A 187 7.86 -21.30 32.26
N SER A 188 6.57 -21.62 32.09
CA SER A 188 5.96 -21.89 30.79
C SER A 188 6.24 -20.73 29.83
N GLN A 189 6.60 -21.04 28.57
CA GLN A 189 6.91 -20.04 27.53
C GLN A 189 5.68 -19.18 27.10
N ASN A 190 4.59 -19.26 27.86
CA ASN A 190 3.23 -18.92 27.48
C ASN A 190 2.58 -18.03 28.56
N CYS A 191 3.19 -16.88 28.87
CA CYS A 191 2.57 -15.90 29.75
C CYS A 191 1.60 -14.98 28.98
N VAL A 192 0.68 -14.33 29.71
CA VAL A 192 -0.29 -13.39 29.12
C VAL A 192 0.38 -12.26 28.32
N HIS A 193 1.58 -11.79 28.73
CA HIS A 193 2.33 -10.78 28.00
C HIS A 193 2.80 -11.27 26.62
N SER A 194 3.26 -12.53 26.54
CA SER A 194 3.65 -13.17 25.27
C SER A 194 2.43 -13.37 24.38
N TYR A 195 1.30 -13.83 24.92
CA TYR A 195 0.06 -13.97 24.15
C TYR A 195 -0.50 -12.62 23.67
N ALA A 196 -0.53 -11.60 24.52
CA ALA A 196 -0.94 -10.26 24.13
C ALA A 196 -0.04 -9.73 23.00
N CYS A 197 1.29 -9.93 23.09
CA CYS A 197 2.22 -9.57 22.03
C CYS A 197 1.98 -10.37 20.74
N MET A 198 1.67 -11.67 20.84
CA MET A 198 1.34 -12.51 19.70
C MET A 198 0.07 -12.05 19.01
N CYS A 199 -1.01 -11.83 19.78
CA CYS A 199 -2.28 -11.31 19.27
C CYS A 199 -2.13 -9.92 18.66
N ALA A 200 -1.35 -9.04 19.27
CA ALA A 200 -1.07 -7.71 18.74
C ALA A 200 -0.23 -7.75 17.45
N LEU A 201 0.78 -8.63 17.38
CA LEU A 201 1.54 -8.86 16.15
C LEU A 201 0.66 -9.44 15.05
N THR A 202 -0.19 -10.43 15.33
CA THR A 202 -1.13 -11.02 14.36
C THR A 202 -2.19 -10.00 13.92
N SER A 203 -2.70 -9.19 14.85
CA SER A 203 -3.63 -8.10 14.56
C SER A 203 -2.98 -7.02 13.69
N ALA A 204 -1.71 -6.71 13.95
CA ALA A 204 -0.90 -5.79 13.18
C ALA A 204 -0.42 -6.38 11.85
N ASP A 205 -0.24 -7.70 11.72
CA ASP A 205 0.14 -8.40 10.49
C ASP A 205 -1.06 -8.56 9.54
N LYS A 206 -2.30 -8.46 10.05
CA LYS A 206 -3.52 -8.26 9.24
C LYS A 206 -3.78 -6.79 8.90
N LEU A 207 -2.95 -5.85 9.36
CA LEU A 207 -3.07 -4.39 9.10
C LEU A 207 -1.85 -3.80 8.41
N ARG A 208 -0.68 -4.41 8.59
CA ARG A 208 0.34 -4.41 7.55
C ARG A 208 -0.24 -5.26 6.46
N VAL A 209 -0.52 -4.65 5.32
CA VAL A 209 -0.38 -5.31 4.04
C VAL A 209 1.07 -5.84 3.99
N VAL A 210 1.31 -7.00 4.61
CA VAL A 210 2.48 -7.81 4.32
C VAL A 210 2.18 -8.26 2.92
N ALA A 211 2.77 -7.56 1.94
CA ALA A 211 2.84 -8.05 0.58
C ALA A 211 3.23 -9.53 0.68
N PRO A 212 2.33 -10.45 0.28
CA PRO A 212 2.53 -11.87 0.54
C PRO A 212 3.85 -12.29 -0.12
N LYS A 213 4.54 -13.28 0.46
CA LYS A 213 5.88 -13.72 0.00
C LYS A 213 5.87 -14.16 -1.48
N HIS A 214 4.69 -14.45 -2.00
CA HIS A 214 4.33 -14.31 -3.40
C HIS A 214 3.19 -13.29 -3.46
N PRO A 215 3.21 -12.26 -4.33
CA PRO A 215 2.05 -11.40 -4.50
C PRO A 215 0.88 -12.25 -5.00
N GLU A 216 0.02 -12.69 -4.09
CA GLU A 216 -1.29 -13.17 -4.49
C GLU A 216 -2.01 -11.99 -5.13
N PRO A 217 -2.57 -12.16 -6.34
CA PRO A 217 -3.24 -11.07 -7.01
C PRO A 217 -4.46 -10.66 -6.20
N SER A 218 -4.34 -9.57 -5.44
CA SER A 218 -5.47 -8.93 -4.79
C SER A 218 -5.99 -7.82 -5.70
N LEU A 219 -7.27 -7.88 -6.07
CA LEU A 219 -7.94 -6.83 -6.84
C LEU A 219 -8.69 -5.92 -5.86
N SER A 220 -8.39 -4.63 -5.86
CA SER A 220 -9.15 -3.64 -5.09
C SER A 220 -10.39 -3.17 -5.86
N PHE A 221 -11.37 -2.58 -5.15
CA PHE A 221 -12.56 -1.98 -5.79
C PHE A 221 -12.19 -0.93 -6.83
N LEU A 222 -11.22 -0.04 -6.54
CA LEU A 222 -10.81 1.00 -7.49
C LEU A 222 -10.12 0.42 -8.72
N GLN A 223 -9.28 -0.62 -8.57
CA GLN A 223 -8.65 -1.30 -9.70
C GLN A 223 -9.68 -2.06 -10.56
N TRP A 224 -10.66 -2.70 -9.94
CA TRP A 224 -11.77 -3.32 -10.66
C TRP A 224 -12.60 -2.27 -11.42
N LEU A 225 -12.97 -1.18 -10.74
CA LEU A 225 -13.73 -0.09 -11.34
C LEU A 225 -12.97 0.55 -12.49
N ALA A 226 -11.64 0.71 -12.37
CA ALA A 226 -10.80 1.22 -13.44
C ALA A 226 -10.90 0.35 -14.71
N GLY A 227 -10.94 -0.98 -14.56
CA GLY A 227 -11.18 -1.90 -15.67
C GLY A 227 -12.59 -1.79 -16.27
N VAL A 228 -13.62 -1.53 -15.46
CA VAL A 228 -14.98 -1.24 -15.95
C VAL A 228 -15.00 0.07 -16.73
N THR A 229 -14.36 1.12 -16.23
CA THR A 229 -14.25 2.44 -16.86
C THR A 229 -13.46 2.39 -18.15
N GLU A 230 -12.32 1.69 -18.15
CA GLU A 230 -11.54 1.42 -19.35
C GLU A 230 -12.39 0.70 -20.39
N ARG A 231 -13.20 -0.28 -19.97
CA ARG A 231 -14.09 -0.99 -20.88
C ARG A 231 -15.16 -0.08 -21.49
N ILE A 232 -15.72 0.84 -20.71
CA ILE A 232 -16.66 1.87 -21.22
C ILE A 232 -15.95 2.72 -22.28
N ASN A 233 -14.75 3.24 -21.97
CA ASN A 233 -13.96 4.05 -22.90
C ASN A 233 -13.66 3.29 -24.20
N GLN A 234 -13.18 2.04 -24.11
CA GLN A 234 -12.84 1.19 -25.25
C GLN A 234 -14.05 0.81 -26.14
N THR A 235 -15.27 0.86 -25.59
CA THR A 235 -16.50 0.54 -26.32
C THR A 235 -16.91 1.68 -27.27
N MET A 236 -16.54 2.93 -26.93
CA MET A 236 -16.77 4.08 -27.80
C MET A 236 -15.72 4.13 -28.90
N ARG A 237 -15.97 3.46 -30.03
CA ARG A 237 -15.06 3.43 -31.18
C ARG A 237 -15.68 4.15 -32.36
N TYR A 238 -14.87 4.90 -33.11
CA TYR A 238 -15.36 5.67 -34.25
C TYR A 238 -15.83 4.81 -35.45
N ASP A 239 -15.35 3.56 -35.54
CA ASP A 239 -15.69 2.59 -36.57
C ASP A 239 -16.94 1.74 -36.25
N ARG A 240 -17.57 1.96 -35.09
CA ARG A 240 -18.70 1.15 -34.61
C ARG A 240 -19.96 2.01 -34.46
N PRO A 241 -21.16 1.42 -34.56
CA PRO A 241 -22.39 2.17 -34.33
C PRO A 241 -22.47 2.67 -32.89
N GLY A 242 -23.14 3.80 -32.69
CA GLY A 242 -23.31 4.45 -31.39
C GLY A 242 -24.21 3.70 -30.40
N ARG A 243 -24.57 2.46 -30.68
CA ARG A 243 -25.46 1.59 -29.90
C ARG A 243 -24.78 0.25 -29.64
N PRO A 244 -23.81 0.21 -28.72
CA PRO A 244 -23.10 -1.01 -28.40
C PRO A 244 -24.00 -2.02 -27.68
N ASP A 245 -23.64 -3.30 -27.77
CA ASP A 245 -24.26 -4.34 -26.94
C ASP A 245 -24.05 -4.04 -25.44
N PRO A 246 -24.99 -4.43 -24.57
CA PRO A 246 -24.86 -4.23 -23.13
C PRO A 246 -23.56 -4.82 -22.57
N LEU A 247 -22.86 -4.05 -21.74
CA LEU A 247 -21.66 -4.54 -21.06
C LEU A 247 -22.09 -5.31 -19.81
N VAL A 248 -21.78 -6.61 -19.77
CA VAL A 248 -22.16 -7.50 -18.67
C VAL A 248 -20.92 -7.92 -17.87
N PHE A 249 -20.99 -7.78 -16.55
CA PHE A 249 -19.92 -8.13 -15.62
C PHE A 249 -20.45 -9.02 -14.51
N HIS A 250 -19.67 -10.03 -14.14
CA HIS A 250 -19.89 -10.82 -12.92
C HIS A 250 -19.13 -10.16 -11.78
N VAL A 251 -19.85 -9.57 -10.84
CA VAL A 251 -19.29 -8.67 -9.83
C VAL A 251 -19.50 -9.25 -8.42
N PRO A 252 -18.46 -9.33 -7.57
CA PRO A 252 -18.63 -9.65 -6.16
C PRO A 252 -19.57 -8.65 -5.47
N HIS A 253 -20.47 -9.12 -4.59
CA HIS A 253 -21.42 -8.22 -3.90
C HIS A 253 -20.74 -7.05 -3.21
N GLN A 254 -19.60 -7.28 -2.55
CA GLN A 254 -18.81 -6.23 -1.89
C GLN A 254 -18.40 -5.08 -2.83
N PHE A 255 -18.13 -5.36 -4.11
CA PHE A 255 -17.78 -4.32 -5.08
C PHE A 255 -19.02 -3.58 -5.56
N PHE A 256 -20.13 -4.29 -5.75
CA PHE A 256 -21.40 -3.66 -6.09
C PHE A 256 -21.90 -2.76 -4.94
N GLU A 257 -21.76 -3.16 -3.68
CA GLU A 257 -22.09 -2.32 -2.52
C GLU A 257 -21.32 -0.99 -2.54
N CYS A 258 -20.02 -1.02 -2.86
CA CYS A 258 -19.22 0.19 -3.05
C CYS A 258 -19.69 1.03 -4.25
N LEU A 259 -20.04 0.39 -5.37
CA LEU A 259 -20.55 1.08 -6.56
C LEU A 259 -21.91 1.74 -6.27
N GLN A 260 -22.79 1.05 -5.56
CA GLN A 260 -24.13 1.51 -5.21
C GLN A 260 -24.08 2.82 -4.40
N GLN A 261 -23.08 2.99 -3.51
CA GLN A 261 -22.88 4.25 -2.79
C GLN A 261 -22.64 5.44 -3.73
N ARG A 262 -22.02 5.21 -4.90
CA ARG A 262 -21.81 6.25 -5.92
C ARG A 262 -23.05 6.49 -6.79
N ILE A 263 -23.87 5.46 -7.01
CA ILE A 263 -25.08 5.55 -7.84
C ILE A 263 -26.18 6.35 -7.12
N CYS A 264 -26.49 6.06 -5.86
CA CYS A 264 -27.67 6.63 -5.21
C CYS A 264 -27.42 7.17 -3.78
N GLY A 265 -26.18 7.19 -3.31
CA GLY A 265 -25.87 7.51 -1.92
C GLY A 265 -26.67 6.61 -0.96
N ARG A 266 -27.45 7.19 -0.04
CA ARG A 266 -28.27 6.46 0.95
C ARG A 266 -29.69 6.08 0.50
N ARG A 267 -30.16 6.45 -0.71
CA ARG A 267 -31.53 6.12 -1.15
C ARG A 267 -31.59 4.76 -1.83
N GLN A 268 -32.55 3.91 -1.45
CA GLN A 268 -32.76 2.59 -2.03
C GLN A 268 -33.53 2.66 -3.36
N PRO A 269 -33.19 1.80 -4.34
CA PRO A 269 -33.87 1.73 -5.63
C PRO A 269 -35.28 1.15 -5.54
N THR A 270 -36.14 1.56 -6.47
CA THR A 270 -37.46 0.97 -6.72
C THR A 270 -37.32 -0.42 -7.35
N ARG A 271 -37.84 -1.45 -6.67
CA ARG A 271 -37.99 -2.80 -7.25
C ARG A 271 -39.01 -2.74 -8.38
N LYS A 272 -38.60 -3.05 -9.62
CA LYS A 272 -39.54 -3.19 -10.74
C LYS A 272 -40.02 -4.62 -10.94
N ASP A 273 -39.15 -5.63 -10.82
CA ASP A 273 -39.52 -7.03 -11.14
C ASP A 273 -38.83 -8.09 -10.25
N GLY A 274 -38.93 -7.96 -8.93
CA GLY A 274 -38.57 -9.02 -7.94
C GLY A 274 -37.10 -9.46 -7.82
N ALA A 275 -36.32 -9.45 -8.90
CA ALA A 275 -34.98 -10.03 -9.02
C ALA A 275 -33.93 -9.07 -9.60
N LYS A 276 -34.31 -7.95 -10.22
CA LYS A 276 -33.38 -7.00 -10.86
C LYS A 276 -33.61 -5.56 -10.40
N PHE A 277 -32.53 -4.83 -10.13
CA PHE A 277 -32.52 -3.41 -9.84
C PHE A 277 -32.08 -2.63 -11.07
N THR A 278 -32.67 -1.46 -11.32
CA THR A 278 -32.39 -0.65 -12.52
C THR A 278 -32.35 0.83 -12.18
N TRP A 279 -31.27 1.49 -12.58
CA TRP A 279 -31.06 2.92 -12.44
C TRP A 279 -30.90 3.57 -13.81
N ASN A 280 -31.65 4.64 -14.05
CA ASN A 280 -31.54 5.45 -15.27
C ASN A 280 -30.83 6.75 -14.90
N ILE A 281 -29.58 6.88 -15.32
CA ILE A 281 -28.76 8.06 -15.06
C ILE A 281 -28.88 9.00 -16.28
N THR A 282 -29.51 10.15 -16.07
CA THR A 282 -29.75 11.15 -17.13
C THR A 282 -28.79 12.33 -17.07
N ASN A 283 -27.85 12.35 -16.13
CA ASN A 283 -26.87 13.42 -15.96
C ASN A 283 -25.46 12.87 -16.18
N LEU A 284 -24.74 13.40 -17.18
CA LEU A 284 -23.38 12.99 -17.51
C LEU A 284 -22.39 13.17 -16.35
N LEU A 285 -22.53 14.24 -15.55
CA LEU A 285 -21.69 14.46 -14.37
C LEU A 285 -21.87 13.36 -13.33
N HIS A 286 -23.09 12.81 -13.23
CA HIS A 286 -23.36 11.70 -12.34
C HIS A 286 -22.73 10.40 -12.86
N VAL A 287 -22.82 10.13 -14.17
CA VAL A 287 -22.12 9.00 -14.80
C VAL A 287 -20.61 9.09 -14.55
N ARG A 288 -20.02 10.28 -14.73
CA ARG A 288 -18.63 10.53 -14.39
C ARG A 288 -18.32 10.22 -12.93
N HIS A 289 -19.09 10.77 -11.99
CA HIS A 289 -18.87 10.51 -10.56
C HIS A 289 -18.92 9.00 -10.21
N ILE A 290 -19.79 8.22 -10.87
CA ILE A 290 -19.92 6.79 -10.63
C ILE A 290 -18.65 6.04 -11.08
N PHE A 291 -18.17 6.29 -12.30
CA PHE A 291 -17.12 5.50 -12.95
C PHE A 291 -15.73 6.14 -12.93
N GLU A 292 -15.56 7.38 -12.49
CA GLU A 292 -14.24 8.01 -12.44
C GLU A 292 -13.32 7.31 -11.43
N THR A 293 -12.08 7.03 -11.87
CA THR A 293 -11.03 6.45 -11.04
C THR A 293 -9.73 7.26 -11.19
N PRO A 294 -8.82 7.21 -10.20
CA PRO A 294 -7.54 7.93 -10.27
C PRO A 294 -6.62 7.44 -11.40
N ASP A 295 -6.65 6.15 -11.70
CA ASP A 295 -5.75 5.51 -12.67
C ASP A 295 -6.34 5.56 -14.09
N VAL A 296 -7.66 5.45 -14.23
CA VAL A 296 -8.39 5.50 -15.51
C VAL A 296 -9.56 6.48 -15.39
N PRO A 297 -9.45 7.70 -15.94
CA PRO A 297 -10.56 8.64 -15.95
C PRO A 297 -11.66 8.17 -16.93
N LEU A 298 -12.91 8.56 -16.65
CA LEU A 298 -13.99 8.37 -17.63
C LEU A 298 -13.81 9.38 -18.76
N GLU A 299 -13.60 8.90 -19.98
CA GLU A 299 -13.48 9.75 -21.17
C GLU A 299 -14.88 10.06 -21.70
N GLU A 300 -15.46 11.20 -21.32
CA GLU A 300 -16.76 11.65 -21.85
C GLU A 300 -16.76 11.81 -23.38
N SER A 301 -15.58 12.12 -23.94
CA SER A 301 -15.31 12.12 -25.37
C SER A 301 -13.92 11.56 -25.67
N ARG A 302 -13.79 10.88 -26.81
CA ARG A 302 -12.53 10.31 -27.31
C ARG A 302 -12.23 10.84 -28.70
N THR A 303 -10.97 11.16 -28.98
CA THR A 303 -10.54 11.66 -30.29
C THR A 303 -9.80 10.56 -31.05
N PHE A 304 -9.96 10.52 -32.37
CA PHE A 304 -9.42 9.52 -33.26
C PHE A 304 -8.74 10.15 -34.46
N VAL A 305 -7.80 9.41 -35.04
CA VAL A 305 -7.27 9.66 -36.38
C VAL A 305 -7.62 8.47 -37.28
N GLU A 306 -7.87 8.78 -38.55
CA GLU A 306 -8.09 7.77 -39.59
C GLU A 306 -6.75 7.45 -40.25
N ASN A 307 -6.32 6.19 -40.12
CA ASN A 307 -5.10 5.68 -40.70
C ASN A 307 -5.27 5.45 -42.21
N ARG A 308 -4.14 5.30 -42.92
CA ARG A 308 -4.13 5.07 -44.38
C ARG A 308 -4.84 3.77 -44.79
N ASP A 309 -4.94 2.81 -43.88
CA ASP A 309 -5.63 1.53 -44.06
C ASP A 309 -7.13 1.60 -43.74
N GLY A 310 -7.66 2.79 -43.39
CA GLY A 310 -9.05 3.00 -43.00
C GLY A 310 -9.37 2.59 -41.57
N THR A 311 -8.36 2.22 -40.77
CA THR A 311 -8.55 1.97 -39.34
C THR A 311 -8.58 3.27 -38.54
N PHE A 312 -9.23 3.24 -37.38
CA PHE A 312 -9.33 4.39 -36.48
C PHE A 312 -8.58 4.07 -35.19
N GLU A 313 -7.63 4.92 -34.81
CA GLU A 313 -6.87 4.80 -33.58
C GLU A 313 -7.09 6.00 -32.67
N PRO A 314 -7.13 5.81 -31.33
CA PRO A 314 -7.21 6.92 -30.39
C PRO A 314 -6.03 7.86 -30.57
N TYR A 315 -6.32 9.17 -30.61
CA TYR A 315 -5.32 10.22 -30.74
C TYR A 315 -5.40 11.14 -29.52
N GLU A 316 -4.28 11.23 -28.80
CA GLU A 316 -4.08 12.25 -27.78
C GLU A 316 -3.29 13.41 -28.39
N PRO A 317 -3.88 14.61 -28.53
CA PRO A 317 -3.14 15.78 -28.95
C PRO A 317 -1.99 16.02 -27.97
N PRO A 318 -0.75 16.26 -28.44
CA PRO A 318 0.31 16.76 -27.57
C PRO A 318 -0.20 18.01 -26.84
N CYS A 319 0.01 18.09 -25.53
CA CYS A 319 -0.38 19.27 -24.76
C CYS A 319 0.33 20.50 -25.36
N LEU A 320 -0.39 21.26 -26.18
CA LEU A 320 0.14 22.45 -26.83
C LEU A 320 0.40 23.48 -25.72
N SER A 321 1.66 23.58 -25.31
CA SER A 321 2.13 24.67 -24.48
C SER A 321 2.19 25.90 -25.39
N GLN A 322 1.18 26.75 -25.28
CA GLN A 322 1.05 28.06 -25.92
C GLN A 322 1.08 28.06 -27.45
N GLU A 323 -0.05 28.46 -28.03
CA GLU A 323 -0.18 28.83 -29.43
C GLU A 323 0.89 29.88 -29.80
N LEU A 324 1.93 29.47 -30.54
CA LEU A 324 2.72 30.38 -31.35
C LEU A 324 1.81 30.82 -32.51
N HIS A 325 0.96 31.82 -32.25
CA HIS A 325 0.22 32.53 -33.29
C HIS A 325 1.23 33.12 -34.28
N SER A 326 1.43 32.41 -35.38
CA SER A 326 2.11 32.95 -36.55
C SER A 326 1.00 33.51 -37.44
N GLU A 327 0.72 34.81 -37.26
CA GLU A 327 -0.19 35.58 -38.11
C GLU A 327 0.12 35.31 -39.59
N GLY A 328 -0.85 34.81 -40.35
CA GLY A 328 -0.79 34.73 -41.82
C GLY A 328 -0.68 33.33 -42.45
N VAL A 329 -0.52 32.25 -41.68
CA VAL A 329 -0.62 30.88 -42.22
C VAL A 329 -1.98 30.29 -41.86
N PRO A 330 -2.83 29.89 -42.83
CA PRO A 330 -4.07 29.20 -42.50
C PRO A 330 -3.73 27.91 -41.73
N VAL A 331 -4.14 27.87 -40.46
CA VAL A 331 -3.95 26.72 -39.60
C VAL A 331 -4.75 25.57 -40.20
N ILE A 332 -4.05 24.60 -40.80
CA ILE A 332 -4.67 23.34 -41.23
C ILE A 332 -5.08 22.64 -39.95
N ARG A 333 -6.37 22.71 -39.59
CA ARG A 333 -6.92 21.92 -38.50
C ARG A 333 -6.91 20.45 -38.94
N PRO A 334 -6.25 19.55 -38.20
CA PRO A 334 -6.35 18.12 -38.46
C PRO A 334 -7.82 17.69 -38.48
N LEU A 335 -8.16 16.70 -39.30
CA LEU A 335 -9.48 16.09 -39.30
C LEU A 335 -9.81 15.60 -37.88
N GLU A 336 -10.79 16.22 -37.23
CA GLU A 336 -11.18 15.86 -35.87
C GLU A 336 -12.30 14.82 -35.90
N LEU A 337 -11.95 13.57 -35.65
CA LEU A 337 -12.90 12.48 -35.47
C LEU A 337 -13.08 12.24 -33.98
N LYS A 338 -14.30 12.37 -33.46
CA LYS A 338 -14.56 12.21 -32.02
C LYS A 338 -15.77 11.33 -31.77
N THR A 339 -15.74 10.55 -30.70
CA THR A 339 -16.92 9.92 -30.11
C THR A 339 -17.25 10.59 -28.78
N PHE A 340 -18.52 10.62 -28.39
CA PHE A 340 -18.93 11.18 -27.09
C PHE A 340 -20.12 10.42 -26.48
N LEU A 341 -20.14 10.28 -25.16
CA LEU A 341 -21.26 9.66 -24.46
C LEU A 341 -22.56 10.47 -24.65
N LYS A 342 -23.64 9.81 -25.07
CA LYS A 342 -24.98 10.41 -25.14
C LYS A 342 -25.69 10.17 -23.81
N VAL A 343 -25.49 11.09 -22.87
CA VAL A 343 -26.19 11.05 -21.57
C VAL A 343 -26.84 12.40 -21.35
N GLY A 344 -28.17 12.44 -21.47
CA GLY A 344 -28.97 13.61 -21.16
C GLY A 344 -28.65 14.85 -22.01
N ASN A 345 -29.38 15.02 -23.11
CA ASN A 345 -29.87 16.33 -23.55
C ASN A 345 -31.02 16.16 -24.56
N PRO A 346 -32.00 17.07 -24.60
CA PRO A 346 -33.12 17.03 -25.54
C PRO A 346 -32.65 17.20 -26.99
N PRO A 347 -33.40 16.69 -27.99
CA PRO A 347 -34.77 16.17 -27.91
C PRO A 347 -34.87 14.64 -27.70
N GLN A 348 -33.77 13.90 -27.70
CA GLN A 348 -33.74 12.45 -27.48
C GLN A 348 -32.86 12.15 -26.26
N SER A 349 -33.43 12.32 -25.06
CA SER A 349 -32.71 12.04 -23.81
C SER A 349 -32.50 10.53 -23.67
N VAL A 350 -31.29 10.06 -24.00
CA VAL A 350 -30.89 8.67 -23.79
C VAL A 350 -30.25 8.56 -22.40
N PRO A 351 -30.81 7.74 -21.48
CA PRO A 351 -30.21 7.52 -20.18
C PRO A 351 -29.04 6.53 -20.28
N PHE A 352 -28.06 6.70 -19.40
CA PHE A 352 -27.12 5.63 -19.06
C PHE A 352 -27.81 4.69 -18.07
N ILE A 353 -28.03 3.44 -18.46
CA ILE A 353 -28.78 2.47 -17.65
C ILE A 353 -27.79 1.55 -16.94
N ILE A 354 -27.95 1.43 -15.63
CA ILE A 354 -27.25 0.45 -14.79
C ILE A 354 -28.27 -0.56 -14.30
N GLU A 355 -28.02 -1.84 -14.52
CA GLU A 355 -28.84 -2.95 -14.04
C GLU A 355 -28.03 -3.86 -13.13
N TRP A 356 -28.63 -4.31 -12.03
CA TRP A 356 -28.01 -5.25 -11.08
C TRP A 356 -28.94 -6.41 -10.76
N THR A 357 -28.45 -7.63 -10.93
CA THR A 357 -29.10 -8.86 -10.51
C THR A 357 -28.25 -9.50 -9.41
N PRO A 358 -28.66 -9.47 -8.12
CA PRO A 358 -27.92 -10.11 -7.05
C PRO A 358 -27.94 -11.65 -7.20
N ASP A 359 -26.98 -12.31 -6.55
CA ASP A 359 -26.97 -13.76 -6.32
C ASP A 359 -27.11 -14.66 -7.57
N VAL A 360 -26.66 -14.21 -8.75
CA VAL A 360 -26.51 -15.09 -9.93
C VAL A 360 -25.60 -16.29 -9.62
N LEU A 361 -24.61 -16.09 -8.75
CA LEU A 361 -23.81 -17.15 -8.12
C LEU A 361 -23.84 -17.01 -6.58
N PRO A 362 -24.82 -17.65 -5.90
CA PRO A 362 -25.07 -17.41 -4.47
C PRO A 362 -23.91 -17.81 -3.55
N ARG A 363 -23.26 -18.95 -3.83
CA ARG A 363 -22.20 -19.51 -2.97
C ARG A 363 -20.96 -18.62 -2.92
N SER A 364 -20.57 -18.06 -4.06
CA SER A 364 -19.43 -17.15 -4.18
C SER A 364 -19.81 -15.69 -3.93
N ARG A 365 -21.09 -15.40 -3.66
CA ARG A 365 -21.64 -14.05 -3.53
C ARG A 365 -21.23 -13.19 -4.73
N VAL A 366 -21.58 -13.62 -5.93
CA VAL A 366 -21.40 -12.85 -7.17
C VAL A 366 -22.77 -12.59 -7.79
N GLY A 367 -22.99 -11.36 -8.23
CA GLY A 367 -24.15 -10.96 -9.03
C GLY A 367 -23.73 -10.47 -10.41
N GLU A 368 -24.71 -10.06 -11.21
CA GLU A 368 -24.52 -9.58 -12.57
C GLU A 368 -24.81 -8.07 -12.66
N LEU A 369 -23.81 -7.31 -13.11
CA LEU A 369 -23.91 -5.89 -13.43
C LEU A 369 -24.01 -5.73 -14.95
N CYS A 370 -25.05 -5.06 -15.43
CA CYS A 370 -25.27 -4.80 -16.84
C CYS A 370 -25.35 -3.28 -17.10
N LEU A 371 -24.50 -2.76 -17.98
CA LEU A 371 -24.44 -1.35 -18.35
C LEU A 371 -24.92 -1.16 -19.79
N LYS A 372 -25.88 -0.25 -20.00
CA LYS A 372 -26.41 0.10 -21.33
C LYS A 372 -26.29 1.59 -21.55
N PHE A 373 -25.72 1.99 -22.67
CA PHE A 373 -25.52 3.39 -23.03
C PHE A 373 -25.41 3.55 -24.55
N GLU A 374 -25.60 4.77 -25.02
CA GLU A 374 -25.36 5.15 -26.41
C GLU A 374 -24.25 6.20 -26.48
N TYR A 375 -23.59 6.29 -27.64
CA TYR A 375 -22.62 7.33 -27.94
C TYR A 375 -22.85 7.92 -29.33
N GLY A 376 -22.31 9.11 -29.56
CA GLY A 376 -22.38 9.83 -30.83
C GLY A 376 -21.02 9.93 -31.49
N HIS A 377 -21.05 10.35 -32.76
CA HIS A 377 -19.87 10.62 -33.56
C HIS A 377 -19.88 12.10 -33.96
N LEU A 378 -18.71 12.73 -33.91
CA LEU A 378 -18.46 14.06 -34.43
C LEU A 378 -17.35 13.98 -35.47
N ARG A 379 -17.61 14.58 -36.63
CA ARG A 379 -16.61 14.81 -37.68
C ARG A 379 -16.45 16.31 -37.84
N ASN A 380 -15.28 16.84 -37.51
CA ASN A 380 -14.99 18.28 -37.52
C ASN A 380 -16.00 19.11 -36.71
N GLY A 381 -16.46 18.57 -35.57
CA GLY A 381 -17.44 19.22 -34.71
C GLY A 381 -18.90 19.11 -35.16
N LEU A 382 -19.17 18.50 -36.32
CA LEU A 382 -20.52 18.21 -36.81
C LEU A 382 -20.94 16.79 -36.46
N ILE A 383 -22.21 16.58 -36.13
CA ILE A 383 -22.76 15.25 -35.84
C ILE A 383 -22.63 14.38 -37.09
N ASP A 384 -21.85 13.31 -36.99
CA ASP A 384 -21.71 12.27 -38.02
C ASP A 384 -22.78 11.20 -37.75
N ILE A 385 -23.81 11.16 -38.59
CA ILE A 385 -24.90 10.19 -38.45
C ILE A 385 -24.43 8.87 -39.09
N ARG A 386 -23.68 8.09 -38.31
CA ARG A 386 -23.36 6.71 -38.64
C ARG A 386 -24.41 5.80 -38.00
N SER A 387 -25.15 5.07 -38.84
CA SER A 387 -26.20 4.11 -38.48
C SER A 387 -25.67 2.93 -37.69
#